data_AF-A0A8B8NL46-F1
#
_entry.id   AF-A0A8B8NL46-F1
#
_cell.length_a   1.000
_cell.length_b   1.000
_cell.length_c   1.000
_cell.angle_alpha   90.00
_cell.angle_beta   90.00
_cell.angle_gamma   90.00
#
_symmetry.space_group_name_H-M   'P 1'
#
loop_
_entity.id
_entity.type
_entity.pdbx_description
1 polymer ?
#
loop_
_entity_poly.entity_id
_entity_poly.type
_entity_poly.pdbx_seq_one_letter_code
_entity_poly.pdbx_strand_id
1 'polypeptide(L)'
;MKAFGISNGDTLSVALFTDVTNSKELLDSMQAGTLEPEVALLNALLIPDIFPVLAAAHKTLLSNSRGSLTTRTLHSELVYNYSGSKHITESLKRCGISDSSTYVLAARFNASPDEMKAIAALTGGREIELEELEGKANLAQIQKVRNTTRYLARNWEYRHSQTPSHAASPQGTPYESKRDLPLAYSHSGCCFCALLLRY
;
A
#
# COMPACT_ATOMS: atom_id res chain seq x y z
N MET A 1 -12.14 -0.23 8.17
CA MET A 1 -11.68 -0.54 6.80
C MET A 1 -11.53 0.77 6.03
N LYS A 2 -10.53 0.88 5.16
CA LYS A 2 -10.27 2.11 4.37
C LYS A 2 -9.80 1.74 2.97
N ALA A 3 -10.33 2.40 1.95
CA ALA A 3 -9.94 2.18 0.57
C ALA A 3 -9.11 3.37 0.07
N PHE A 4 -8.05 3.08 -0.68
CA PHE A 4 -7.13 4.06 -1.24
C PHE A 4 -7.06 3.89 -2.76
N GLY A 5 -7.13 4.99 -3.50
CA GLY A 5 -6.79 4.97 -4.93
C GLY A 5 -5.28 4.88 -5.12
N ILE A 6 -4.81 3.97 -5.98
CA ILE A 6 -3.37 3.77 -6.23
C ILE A 6 -2.97 4.31 -7.60
N SER A 7 -3.51 3.73 -8.67
CA SER A 7 -3.20 4.13 -10.05
C SER A 7 -4.24 3.60 -11.04
N ASN A 8 -4.58 4.34 -12.09
CA ASN A 8 -5.40 3.88 -13.21
C ASN A 8 -6.76 3.26 -12.81
N GLY A 9 -7.38 3.74 -11.72
CA GLY A 9 -8.63 3.20 -11.21
C GLY A 9 -8.49 2.00 -10.26
N ASP A 10 -7.28 1.45 -10.11
CA ASP A 10 -7.01 0.43 -9.11
C ASP A 10 -7.05 1.01 -7.70
N THR A 11 -7.59 0.21 -6.78
CA THR A 11 -7.73 0.56 -5.37
C THR A 11 -7.07 -0.48 -4.48
N LEU A 12 -6.63 -0.04 -3.30
CA LEU A 12 -6.20 -0.92 -2.22
C LEU A 12 -7.12 -0.71 -1.02
N SER A 13 -7.86 -1.74 -0.65
CA SER A 13 -8.67 -1.77 0.56
C SER A 13 -7.87 -2.40 1.68
N VAL A 14 -7.83 -1.74 2.84
CA VAL A 14 -7.09 -2.21 4.01
C VAL A 14 -7.98 -2.27 5.26
N ALA A 15 -7.68 -3.23 6.13
CA ALA A 15 -8.30 -3.37 7.45
C ALA A 15 -7.21 -3.75 8.46
N LEU A 16 -7.26 -3.12 9.64
CA LEU A 16 -6.28 -3.30 10.70
C LEU A 16 -6.93 -4.06 11.85
N PHE A 17 -6.26 -5.12 12.30
CA PHE A 17 -6.77 -6.00 13.34
C PHE A 17 -5.77 -6.08 14.49
N THR A 18 -6.30 -6.06 15.71
CA THR A 18 -5.57 -6.37 16.95
C THR A 18 -6.20 -7.59 17.61
N ASP A 19 -5.48 -8.18 18.55
CA ASP A 19 -5.94 -9.32 19.33
C ASP A 19 -6.31 -10.52 18.42
N VAL A 20 -5.59 -10.67 17.30
CA VAL A 20 -5.79 -11.78 16.35
C VAL A 20 -5.36 -13.08 16.99
N THR A 21 -6.25 -14.08 16.97
CA THR A 21 -6.06 -15.38 17.65
C THR A 21 -5.80 -16.55 16.70
N ASN A 22 -6.18 -16.41 15.42
CA ASN A 22 -6.11 -17.48 14.42
C ASN A 22 -5.01 -17.26 13.37
N SER A 23 -3.94 -16.53 13.70
CA SER A 23 -2.86 -16.21 12.74
C SER A 23 -2.14 -17.44 12.19
N LYS A 24 -2.04 -18.51 12.97
CA LYS A 24 -1.54 -19.81 12.48
C LYS A 24 -2.41 -20.39 11.37
N GLU A 25 -3.74 -20.43 11.54
CA GLU A 25 -4.69 -20.95 10.55
C GLU A 25 -4.68 -20.10 9.26
N LEU A 26 -4.58 -18.78 9.42
CA LEU A 26 -4.43 -17.85 8.30
C LEU A 26 -3.12 -18.12 7.53
N LEU A 27 -2.00 -18.27 8.24
CA LEU A 27 -0.71 -18.57 7.63
C LEU A 27 -0.72 -19.92 6.88
N ASP A 28 -1.30 -20.96 7.49
CA ASP A 28 -1.43 -22.28 6.88
C ASP A 28 -2.31 -22.22 5.61
N SER A 29 -3.43 -21.48 5.66
CA SER A 29 -4.31 -21.26 4.51
C SER A 29 -3.63 -20.49 3.37
N MET A 30 -2.81 -19.49 3.70
CA MET A 30 -2.00 -18.75 2.72
C MET A 30 -0.97 -19.66 2.04
N GLN A 31 -0.29 -20.51 2.81
CA GLN A 31 0.73 -21.43 2.28
C GLN A 31 0.11 -22.54 1.42
N ALA A 32 -1.08 -23.01 1.80
CA ALA A 32 -1.87 -23.97 1.03
C ALA A 32 -2.49 -23.34 -0.24
N GLY A 33 -2.60 -22.01 -0.30
CA GLY A 33 -3.27 -21.30 -1.38
C GLY A 33 -4.79 -21.47 -1.37
N THR A 34 -5.38 -21.70 -0.19
CA THR A 34 -6.83 -21.95 0.00
C THR A 34 -7.55 -20.75 0.60
N LEU A 35 -6.86 -19.63 0.80
CA LEU A 35 -7.44 -18.42 1.37
C LEU A 35 -8.31 -17.71 0.32
N GLU A 36 -9.63 -17.75 0.52
CA GLU A 36 -10.62 -17.13 -0.36
C GLU A 36 -11.53 -16.21 0.47
N PRO A 37 -11.58 -14.89 0.19
CA PRO A 37 -10.85 -14.19 -0.87
C PRO A 37 -9.35 -14.04 -0.55
N GLU A 38 -8.52 -14.06 -1.60
CA GLU A 38 -7.07 -13.87 -1.45
C GLU A 38 -6.72 -12.49 -0.84
N VAL A 39 -5.81 -12.43 0.12
CA VAL A 39 -5.47 -11.16 0.80
C VAL A 39 -4.01 -11.13 1.22
N ALA A 40 -3.41 -9.95 1.18
CA ALA A 40 -2.08 -9.73 1.75
C ALA A 40 -2.23 -9.50 3.25
N LEU A 41 -1.64 -10.38 4.07
CA LEU A 41 -1.58 -10.22 5.52
C LEU A 41 -0.17 -9.79 5.91
N LEU A 42 -0.03 -8.56 6.39
CA LEU A 42 1.23 -7.98 6.84
C LEU A 42 1.27 -7.93 8.37
N ASN A 43 2.46 -8.11 8.94
CA ASN A 43 2.69 -7.84 10.35
C ASN A 43 2.67 -6.32 10.59
N ALA A 44 1.58 -5.83 11.20
CA ALA A 44 1.35 -4.40 11.38
C ALA A 44 2.35 -3.74 12.34
N LEU A 45 3.05 -4.50 13.21
CA LEU A 45 4.09 -3.97 14.09
C LEU A 45 5.29 -3.41 13.30
N LEU A 46 5.45 -3.84 12.05
CA LEU A 46 6.54 -3.42 11.17
C LEU A 46 6.14 -2.30 10.21
N ILE A 47 4.93 -1.73 10.37
CA ILE A 47 4.38 -0.72 9.50
C ILE A 47 4.26 0.60 10.27
N PRO A 48 5.15 1.59 10.02
CA PRO A 48 5.10 2.86 10.74
C PRO A 48 3.89 3.71 10.37
N ASP A 49 3.47 3.62 9.11
CA ASP A 49 2.41 4.42 8.50
C ASP A 49 1.89 3.69 7.25
N ILE A 50 0.70 4.05 6.78
CA ILE A 50 0.08 3.49 5.58
C ILE A 50 0.86 3.85 4.31
N PHE A 51 1.54 5.00 4.25
CA PHE A 51 2.23 5.47 3.04
C PHE A 51 3.25 4.45 2.46
N PRO A 52 4.16 3.85 3.25
CA PRO A 52 4.99 2.72 2.84
C PRO A 52 4.25 1.58 2.12
N VAL A 53 3.06 1.22 2.61
CA VAL A 53 2.24 0.14 2.04
C VAL A 53 1.68 0.58 0.68
N LEU A 54 1.19 1.82 0.57
CA LEU A 54 0.70 2.39 -0.68
C LEU A 54 1.79 2.48 -1.75
N ALA A 55 3.02 2.87 -1.37
CA ALA A 55 4.16 2.89 -2.28
C ALA A 55 4.52 1.48 -2.79
N ALA A 56 4.47 0.47 -1.91
CA ALA A 56 4.65 -0.93 -2.29
C ALA A 56 3.51 -1.43 -3.18
N ALA A 57 2.27 -1.00 -2.93
CA ALA A 57 1.11 -1.33 -3.74
C ALA A 57 1.19 -0.77 -5.15
N HIS A 58 1.61 0.49 -5.31
CA HIS A 58 1.85 1.07 -6.63
C HIS A 58 2.91 0.30 -7.43
N LYS A 59 4.03 -0.06 -6.78
CA LYS A 59 5.07 -0.89 -7.42
C LYS A 59 4.52 -2.27 -7.82
N THR A 60 3.68 -2.85 -6.99
CA THR A 60 3.06 -4.16 -7.22
C THR A 60 2.15 -4.14 -8.44
N LEU A 61 1.28 -3.14 -8.58
CA LEU A 61 0.44 -2.96 -9.75
C LEU A 61 1.26 -2.68 -11.03
N LEU A 62 2.36 -1.93 -10.90
CA LEU A 62 3.28 -1.71 -12.02
C LEU A 62 3.95 -3.00 -12.49
N SER A 63 4.38 -3.87 -11.57
CA SER A 63 4.92 -5.20 -11.92
C SER A 63 3.83 -6.09 -12.53
N ASN A 64 2.61 -6.06 -12.00
CA ASN A 64 1.48 -6.83 -12.50
C ASN A 64 1.11 -6.46 -13.94
N SER A 65 0.94 -5.16 -14.22
CA SER A 65 0.61 -4.65 -15.56
C SER A 65 1.67 -4.98 -16.62
N ARG A 66 2.92 -5.22 -16.20
CA ARG A 66 4.03 -5.62 -17.07
C ARG A 66 4.20 -7.14 -17.19
N GLY A 67 3.40 -7.93 -16.48
CA GLY A 67 3.58 -9.39 -16.39
C GLY A 67 4.89 -9.79 -15.72
N SER A 68 5.48 -8.93 -14.88
CA SER A 68 6.79 -9.10 -14.27
C SER A 68 6.72 -9.28 -12.75
N LEU A 69 5.70 -9.97 -12.25
CA LEU A 69 5.62 -10.35 -10.84
C LEU A 69 6.79 -11.28 -10.50
N THR A 70 7.39 -11.06 -9.34
CA THR A 70 8.46 -11.94 -8.83
C THR A 70 7.86 -13.13 -8.07
N THR A 71 6.73 -12.88 -7.41
CA THR A 71 5.98 -13.85 -6.60
C THR A 71 4.81 -14.44 -7.38
N ARG A 72 4.12 -15.42 -6.78
CA ARG A 72 3.03 -16.17 -7.43
C ARG A 72 1.75 -15.37 -7.57
N THR A 73 1.49 -14.43 -6.66
CA THR A 73 0.22 -13.69 -6.61
C THR A 73 0.44 -12.21 -6.37
N LEU A 74 -0.54 -11.40 -6.79
CA LEU A 74 -0.52 -9.95 -6.58
C LEU A 74 -0.39 -9.56 -5.10
N HIS A 75 -1.03 -10.31 -4.20
CA HIS A 75 -1.02 -10.03 -2.77
C HIS A 75 0.30 -10.44 -2.12
N SER A 76 0.89 -11.57 -2.53
CA SER A 76 2.25 -11.94 -2.07
C SER A 76 3.32 -10.97 -2.59
N GLU A 77 3.11 -10.40 -3.78
CA GLU A 77 4.00 -9.38 -4.37
C GLU A 77 3.97 -8.09 -3.55
N LEU A 78 2.81 -7.71 -2.99
CA LEU A 78 2.70 -6.55 -2.11
C LEU A 78 3.60 -6.70 -0.88
N VAL A 79 3.54 -7.85 -0.21
CA VAL A 79 4.39 -8.14 0.97
C VAL A 79 5.86 -8.16 0.59
N TYR A 80 6.20 -8.75 -0.57
CA TYR A 80 7.56 -8.77 -1.11
C TYR A 80 8.09 -7.36 -1.41
N ASN A 81 7.29 -6.53 -2.10
CA ASN A 81 7.67 -5.16 -2.44
C ASN A 81 7.77 -4.26 -1.20
N TYR A 82 6.94 -4.52 -0.18
CA TYR A 82 7.02 -3.83 1.10
C TYR A 82 8.32 -4.13 1.84
N SER A 83 8.79 -5.39 1.82
CA SER A 83 10.02 -5.78 2.51
C SER A 83 11.27 -5.08 1.98
N GLY A 84 11.26 -4.74 0.69
CA GLY A 84 12.41 -4.19 -0.01
C GLY A 84 13.62 -5.13 -0.07
N SER A 85 13.43 -6.43 0.10
CA SER A 85 14.47 -7.45 -0.06
C SER A 85 14.43 -8.06 -1.47
N LYS A 86 15.52 -8.72 -1.86
CA LYS A 86 15.59 -9.54 -3.08
C LYS A 86 15.23 -11.01 -2.82
N HIS A 87 15.04 -11.39 -1.56
CA HIS A 87 14.78 -12.77 -1.15
C HIS A 87 13.29 -12.95 -0.82
N ILE A 88 12.57 -13.67 -1.67
CA ILE A 88 11.11 -13.86 -1.55
C ILE A 88 10.75 -14.47 -0.19
N THR A 89 11.32 -15.62 0.15
CA THR A 89 10.99 -16.35 1.39
C THR A 89 11.22 -15.50 2.64
N GLU A 90 12.37 -14.83 2.72
CA GLU A 90 12.69 -13.96 3.86
C GLU A 90 11.76 -12.75 3.94
N SER A 91 11.36 -12.21 2.79
CA SER A 91 10.40 -11.10 2.73
C SER A 91 9.05 -11.47 3.33
N LEU A 92 8.51 -12.62 2.92
CA LEU A 92 7.22 -13.10 3.38
C LEU A 92 7.26 -13.47 4.86
N LYS A 93 8.33 -14.12 5.32
CA LYS A 93 8.51 -14.47 6.74
C LYS A 93 8.63 -13.25 7.64
N ARG A 94 9.32 -12.20 7.17
CA ARG A 94 9.62 -11.03 8.00
C ARG A 94 8.48 -10.02 8.00
N CYS A 95 7.92 -9.72 6.82
CA CYS A 95 6.93 -8.65 6.66
C CYS A 95 5.49 -9.17 6.60
N GLY A 96 5.29 -10.46 6.30
CA GLY A 96 4.00 -11.12 6.44
C GLY A 96 3.71 -11.50 7.88
N ILE A 97 2.57 -12.14 8.11
CA ILE A 97 2.20 -12.68 9.42
C ILE A 97 3.02 -13.94 9.78
N SER A 98 3.20 -14.14 11.08
CA SER A 98 3.67 -15.37 11.72
C SER A 98 2.53 -16.09 12.42
N ASP A 99 2.78 -17.31 12.88
CA ASP A 99 1.87 -18.10 13.73
C ASP A 99 1.53 -17.45 15.08
N SER A 100 2.32 -16.45 15.50
CA SER A 100 2.15 -15.68 16.73
C SER A 100 1.71 -14.23 16.49
N SER A 101 1.28 -13.88 15.28
CA SER A 101 0.90 -12.50 14.96
C SER A 101 -0.44 -12.15 15.58
N THR A 102 -0.46 -11.11 16.41
CA THR A 102 -1.67 -10.58 17.06
C THR A 102 -2.11 -9.24 16.49
N TYR A 103 -1.23 -8.57 15.74
CA TYR A 103 -1.45 -7.27 15.13
C TYR A 103 -1.19 -7.35 13.62
N VAL A 104 -2.27 -7.30 12.83
CA VAL A 104 -2.27 -7.68 11.42
C VAL A 104 -2.91 -6.59 10.57
N LEU A 105 -2.24 -6.21 9.49
CA LEU A 105 -2.82 -5.38 8.44
C LEU A 105 -3.20 -6.29 7.26
N ALA A 106 -4.50 -6.38 6.99
CA ALA A 106 -5.03 -7.03 5.81
C ALA A 106 -5.15 -6.02 4.67
N ALA A 107 -4.70 -6.37 3.46
CA ALA A 107 -4.72 -5.52 2.29
C ALA A 107 -5.12 -6.32 1.04
N ARG A 108 -6.17 -5.87 0.34
CA ARG A 108 -6.66 -6.49 -0.91
C ARG A 108 -6.81 -5.44 -2.01
N PHE A 109 -6.36 -5.80 -3.21
CA PHE A 109 -6.54 -4.95 -4.39
C PHE A 109 -7.94 -5.08 -4.95
N ASN A 110 -8.53 -3.96 -5.38
CA ASN A 110 -9.82 -3.91 -6.09
C ASN A 110 -10.94 -4.68 -5.35
N ALA A 111 -10.92 -4.63 -4.02
CA ALA A 111 -11.82 -5.42 -3.20
C ALA A 111 -13.25 -4.88 -3.26
N SER A 112 -14.21 -5.78 -3.42
CA SER A 112 -15.61 -5.44 -3.19
C SER A 112 -15.91 -5.28 -1.68
N PRO A 113 -16.98 -4.56 -1.30
CA PRO A 113 -17.38 -4.45 0.09
C PRO A 113 -17.62 -5.81 0.77
N ASP A 114 -18.15 -6.79 0.03
CA ASP A 114 -18.46 -8.11 0.58
C ASP A 114 -17.20 -8.97 0.74
N GLU A 115 -16.21 -8.82 -0.12
CA GLU A 115 -14.89 -9.44 0.07
C GLU A 115 -14.18 -8.87 1.32
N MET A 116 -14.26 -7.55 1.54
CA MET A 116 -13.69 -6.95 2.76
C MET A 116 -14.39 -7.44 4.03
N LYS A 117 -15.71 -7.64 3.99
CA LYS A 117 -16.45 -8.28 5.10
C LYS A 117 -16.03 -9.74 5.30
N ALA A 118 -15.84 -10.49 4.22
CA ALA A 118 -15.36 -11.87 4.29
C ALA A 118 -13.96 -11.95 4.91
N ILE A 119 -13.04 -11.06 4.53
CA ILE A 119 -11.70 -10.95 5.13
C ILE A 119 -11.80 -10.64 6.63
N ALA A 120 -12.67 -9.71 7.02
CA ALA A 120 -12.88 -9.39 8.42
C ALA A 120 -13.43 -10.59 9.20
N ALA A 121 -14.37 -11.36 8.63
CA ALA A 121 -14.90 -12.57 9.25
C ALA A 121 -13.88 -13.71 9.36
N LEU A 122 -12.97 -13.84 8.39
CA LEU A 122 -11.87 -14.81 8.41
C LEU A 122 -10.81 -14.45 9.45
N THR A 123 -10.67 -13.18 9.80
CA THR A 123 -9.66 -12.70 10.75
C THR A 123 -10.24 -12.74 12.16
N GLY A 124 -9.82 -13.72 12.97
CA GLY A 124 -10.27 -13.95 14.35
C GLY A 124 -9.70 -12.95 15.35
N GLY A 125 -9.92 -11.66 15.12
CA GLY A 125 -9.48 -10.55 15.96
C GLY A 125 -10.43 -9.36 15.88
N ARG A 126 -10.07 -8.26 16.53
CA ARG A 126 -10.88 -7.04 16.56
C ARG A 126 -10.36 -6.03 15.56
N GLU A 127 -11.22 -5.60 14.64
CA GLU A 127 -10.92 -4.51 13.72
C GLU A 127 -10.79 -3.18 14.48
N ILE A 128 -9.79 -2.38 14.13
CA ILE A 128 -9.53 -1.05 14.70
C ILE A 128 -9.29 -0.02 13.60
N GLU A 129 -9.30 1.25 13.99
CA GLU A 129 -9.02 2.38 13.10
C GLU A 129 -7.57 2.35 12.61
N LEU A 130 -7.34 2.73 11.35
CA LEU A 130 -6.01 2.66 10.73
C LEU A 130 -5.02 3.63 11.38
N GLU A 131 -5.52 4.68 12.01
CA GLU A 131 -4.77 5.69 12.74
C GLU A 131 -4.01 5.09 13.95
N GLU A 132 -4.43 3.92 14.45
CA GLU A 132 -3.73 3.16 15.52
C GLU A 132 -2.42 2.51 15.04
N LEU A 133 -2.15 2.51 13.74
CA LEU A 133 -0.92 1.95 13.15
C LEU A 133 0.33 2.62 13.72
N GLU A 134 0.31 3.96 13.83
CA GLU A 134 1.43 4.77 14.33
C GLU A 134 1.71 4.50 15.81
N GLY A 135 0.66 4.24 16.61
CA GLY A 135 0.75 4.08 18.07
C GLY A 135 1.42 2.79 18.54
N LYS A 136 1.45 1.75 17.69
CA LYS A 136 2.00 0.41 18.01
C LYS A 136 3.19 0.00 17.15
N ALA A 137 3.61 0.87 16.24
CA ALA A 137 4.74 0.64 15.35
C ALA A 137 6.04 0.43 16.15
N ASN A 138 6.70 -0.72 15.98
CA ASN A 138 7.96 -1.00 16.66
C ASN A 138 9.12 -0.29 15.93
N LEU A 139 9.40 0.95 16.34
CA LEU A 139 10.40 1.82 15.71
C LEU A 139 11.80 1.17 15.59
N ALA A 140 12.19 0.34 16.57
CA ALA A 140 13.47 -0.37 16.57
C ALA A 140 13.53 -1.44 15.46
N GLN A 141 12.45 -2.17 15.22
CA GLN A 141 12.36 -3.16 14.15
C GLN A 141 12.16 -2.51 12.76
N ILE A 142 11.47 -1.37 12.71
CA ILE A 142 11.20 -0.61 11.50
C ILE A 142 12.48 -0.05 10.89
N GLN A 143 13.44 0.46 11.67
CA GLN A 143 14.72 0.99 11.13
C GLN A 143 15.46 -0.04 10.26
N LYS A 144 15.30 -1.33 10.53
CA LYS A 144 15.92 -2.42 9.76
C LYS A 144 15.15 -2.81 8.49
N VAL A 145 13.89 -2.37 8.31
CA VAL A 145 13.08 -2.52 7.08
C VAL A 145 13.14 -1.22 6.24
N ARG A 146 13.18 -0.08 6.93
CA ARG A 146 13.01 1.29 6.42
C ARG A 146 14.08 1.77 5.43
N ASN A 147 15.27 1.16 5.41
CA ASN A 147 16.33 1.55 4.46
C ASN A 147 15.90 1.37 2.99
N THR A 148 14.98 0.44 2.70
CA THR A 148 14.52 0.21 1.32
C THR A 148 13.23 0.97 0.96
N THR A 149 12.34 1.23 1.91
CA THR A 149 11.16 2.09 1.70
C THR A 149 11.56 3.52 1.36
N ARG A 150 12.68 4.03 1.93
CA ARG A 150 13.27 5.32 1.54
C ARG A 150 13.65 5.37 0.05
N TYR A 151 14.06 4.26 -0.55
CA TYR A 151 14.37 4.20 -1.99
C TYR A 151 13.11 4.29 -2.85
N LEU A 152 12.02 3.60 -2.44
CA LEU A 152 10.74 3.65 -3.16
C LEU A 152 10.04 5.01 -3.00
N ALA A 153 10.06 5.59 -1.81
CA ALA A 153 9.53 6.94 -1.55
C ALA A 153 10.32 8.03 -2.30
N ARG A 154 11.66 8.01 -2.26
CA ARG A 154 12.51 8.94 -3.05
C ARG A 154 12.29 8.79 -4.56
N ASN A 155 12.15 7.56 -5.05
CA ASN A 155 11.88 7.33 -6.49
C ASN A 155 10.45 7.71 -6.90
N TRP A 156 9.49 7.62 -5.99
CA TRP A 156 8.12 8.07 -6.24
C TRP A 156 8.06 9.60 -6.38
N GLU A 157 8.65 10.34 -5.44
CA GLU A 157 8.80 11.81 -5.49
C GLU A 157 9.61 12.26 -6.71
N TYR A 158 10.74 11.61 -7.03
CA TYR A 158 11.57 11.93 -8.20
C TYR A 158 10.84 11.73 -9.53
N ARG A 159 9.89 10.80 -9.62
CA ARG A 159 9.13 10.53 -10.84
C ARG A 159 7.91 11.44 -11.00
N HIS A 160 7.31 11.90 -9.88
CA HIS A 160 6.20 12.85 -9.92
C HIS A 160 6.66 14.32 -10.02
N SER A 161 7.95 14.59 -9.79
CA SER A 161 8.57 15.88 -10.11
C SER A 161 9.03 16.01 -11.56
N GLN A 162 8.94 14.94 -12.37
CA GLN A 162 9.38 14.90 -13.78
C GLN A 162 8.26 14.71 -14.81
N THR A 163 6.98 14.88 -14.44
CA THR A 163 5.94 15.09 -15.48
C THR A 163 6.31 16.35 -16.26
N PRO A 164 6.64 16.27 -17.57
CA PRO A 164 7.06 17.45 -18.30
C PRO A 164 5.86 18.38 -18.45
N SER A 165 5.95 19.59 -17.89
CA SER A 165 5.14 20.71 -18.33
C SER A 165 5.61 21.10 -19.74
N HIS A 166 5.12 20.42 -20.77
CA HIS A 166 5.22 20.95 -22.13
C HIS A 166 4.21 22.10 -22.27
N ALA A 167 4.60 23.26 -21.73
CA ALA A 167 4.07 24.55 -22.10
C ALA A 167 5.21 25.32 -22.79
N ALA A 168 5.27 25.22 -24.12
CA ALA A 168 6.03 26.13 -24.96
C ALA A 168 5.06 26.73 -25.97
N SER A 169 4.59 27.94 -25.69
CA SER A 169 4.01 28.83 -26.71
C SER A 169 5.13 29.39 -27.58
N PRO A 170 4.86 29.70 -28.86
CA PRO A 170 4.68 31.13 -29.16
C PRO A 170 3.59 31.47 -30.21
N GLN A 171 2.81 32.49 -29.84
CA GLN A 171 2.20 33.59 -30.62
C GLN A 171 1.60 33.37 -32.03
N GLY A 172 0.30 33.69 -32.14
CA GLY A 172 -0.43 34.05 -33.37
C GLY A 172 -1.95 34.15 -33.14
N THR A 173 -2.55 35.32 -33.41
CA THR A 173 -3.94 35.75 -33.13
C THR A 173 -4.98 35.22 -34.15
N PRO A 174 -6.26 35.70 -34.20
CA PRO A 174 -7.40 35.42 -33.31
C PRO A 174 -8.63 34.86 -34.06
N TYR A 175 -9.43 33.95 -33.48
CA TYR A 175 -10.87 33.88 -33.74
C TYR A 175 -11.63 33.18 -32.60
N GLU A 176 -12.80 33.73 -32.35
CA GLU A 176 -13.66 33.63 -31.17
C GLU A 176 -14.73 32.54 -31.35
N SER A 177 -14.99 31.71 -30.33
CA SER A 177 -16.37 31.37 -29.94
C SER A 177 -16.42 30.68 -28.58
N LYS A 178 -17.31 31.21 -27.74
CA LYS A 178 -17.62 30.88 -26.35
C LYS A 178 -18.02 29.41 -26.12
N ARG A 179 -17.65 28.86 -24.95
CA ARG A 179 -18.56 28.10 -24.08
C ARG A 179 -18.10 28.19 -22.62
N ASP A 180 -19.08 28.41 -21.76
CA ASP A 180 -19.02 28.78 -20.35
C ASP A 180 -18.63 27.64 -19.37
N LEU A 181 -17.85 28.03 -18.33
CA LEU A 181 -17.89 27.65 -16.88
C LEU A 181 -17.63 26.17 -16.43
N PRO A 182 -17.32 25.90 -15.13
CA PRO A 182 -16.41 26.60 -14.21
C PRO A 182 -15.54 25.70 -13.28
N LEU A 183 -14.60 26.35 -12.57
CA LEU A 183 -14.14 26.13 -11.19
C LEU A 183 -13.26 24.91 -10.79
N ALA A 184 -12.01 25.28 -10.47
CA ALA A 184 -11.28 25.01 -9.22
C ALA A 184 -10.83 23.57 -8.89
N TYR A 185 -9.51 23.35 -8.97
CA TYR A 185 -8.82 22.48 -8.02
C TYR A 185 -7.70 23.28 -7.33
N SER A 186 -7.96 23.52 -6.05
CA SER A 186 -7.12 24.27 -5.11
C SER A 186 -5.90 23.46 -4.71
N HIS A 187 -4.79 24.18 -4.59
CA HIS A 187 -3.54 23.79 -3.94
C HIS A 187 -3.74 23.00 -2.63
N SER A 188 -3.16 21.80 -2.57
CA SER A 188 -2.78 21.14 -1.31
C SER A 188 -1.57 20.21 -1.51
N GLY A 189 -0.58 20.69 -2.25
CA GLY A 189 0.76 20.10 -2.23
C GLY A 189 1.64 20.77 -1.16
N CYS A 190 2.44 19.96 -0.46
CA CYS A 190 3.68 20.35 0.22
C CYS A 190 3.74 20.66 1.73
N CYS A 191 2.82 20.21 2.59
CA CYS A 191 3.11 20.20 4.05
C CYS A 191 3.38 18.83 4.68
N PHE A 192 2.92 17.71 4.10
CA PHE A 192 3.04 16.40 4.75
C PHE A 192 4.37 15.67 4.51
N CYS A 193 5.10 15.97 3.42
CA CYS A 193 6.39 15.32 3.09
C CYS A 193 7.53 15.64 4.08
N ALA A 194 7.47 16.74 4.82
CA ALA A 194 8.57 17.15 5.69
C ALA A 194 8.73 16.27 6.95
N LEU A 195 7.73 15.46 7.31
CA LEU A 195 7.78 14.64 8.53
C LEU A 195 8.66 13.38 8.37
N LEU A 196 8.70 12.77 7.18
CA LEU A 196 9.45 11.52 6.93
C LEU A 196 10.98 11.71 6.84
N LEU A 197 11.44 12.95 6.65
CA LEU A 197 12.87 13.32 6.66
C LEU A 197 13.36 13.78 8.04
N ARG A 198 12.49 13.92 9.05
CA ARG A 198 12.85 14.39 10.40
C ARG A 198 13.11 13.27 11.42
N TYR A 199 13.02 12.01 11.04
CA TYR A 199 13.39 10.84 11.85
C TYR A 199 14.21 9.83 11.06
#